data_AF-A0A8S9DU09-F1
#
_entry.id   AF-A0A8S9DU09-F1
#
_cell.length_a   1.000
_cell.length_b   1.000
_cell.length_c   1.000
_cell.angle_alpha   90.00
_cell.angle_beta   90.00
_cell.angle_gamma   90.00
#
_symmetry.space_group_name_H-M   'P 1'
#
loop_
_entity.id
_entity.type
_entity.pdbx_description
1 polymer ?
#
loop_
_entity_poly.entity_id
_entity_poly.type
_entity_poly.pdbx_seq_one_letter_code
_entity_poly.pdbx_strand_id
1 'polypeptide(L)'
;MASPKHVSTEKVFRTITLWLMWAIAAIAVYFSLYLDLNLWQQLKDDQSRITWIIVGLFVVGVAISFSLAVSVTNEAIRTAQLSSIARKSGLQGIETPHPDRAVERFFFSLKDILNKNSQPDIEVLQDIEFSSYYRTCHGVEVIGNILITLGLIGTVIGLTLTLSGLSSSLDALGQDQQRLISGLRRAMGGMGTAFYTTLLGSVLGGVLLRVFALITDQGIDSLTDMVKKICIVYCVADIKPTLDRDLRHLNADITQLGDNVRMLHDAMNESRTAIANFRQEAMLLSKLSEDDQTNATLRDSVVLQHYYADLLREEIRVMNKLNRSWWGRLRKAMRHVRGS
;
A
#
# COMPACT_ATOMS: atom_id res chain seq x y z
N MET A 1 2.24 -19.66 37.79
CA MET A 1 1.12 -18.89 37.20
C MET A 1 1.60 -17.45 37.00
N ALA A 2 2.37 -17.20 35.94
CA ALA A 2 3.01 -15.90 35.71
C ALA A 2 2.07 -14.96 34.95
N SER A 3 1.96 -13.73 35.41
CA SER A 3 1.11 -12.69 34.82
C SER A 3 1.53 -12.41 33.36
N PRO A 4 0.64 -12.59 32.36
CA PRO A 4 0.99 -12.53 30.93
C PRO A 4 1.21 -11.10 30.39
N LYS A 5 1.23 -10.07 31.25
CA LYS A 5 1.49 -8.68 30.85
C LYS A 5 2.95 -8.41 30.47
N HIS A 6 3.91 -9.22 30.93
CA HIS A 6 5.33 -8.98 30.65
C HIS A 6 5.83 -9.55 29.31
N VAL A 7 5.21 -10.62 28.80
CA VAL A 7 5.75 -11.37 27.64
C VAL A 7 5.52 -10.66 26.29
N SER A 8 4.52 -9.78 26.20
CA SER A 8 4.26 -9.02 24.96
C SER A 8 5.16 -7.78 24.82
N THR A 9 5.44 -7.08 25.91
CA THR A 9 6.21 -5.83 25.88
C THR A 9 7.69 -6.07 25.57
N GLU A 10 8.25 -7.18 26.04
CA GLU A 10 9.66 -7.53 25.80
C GLU A 10 9.98 -7.76 24.32
N LYS A 11 9.03 -8.34 23.56
CA LYS A 11 9.21 -8.56 22.11
C LYS A 11 9.13 -7.27 21.29
N VAL A 12 8.29 -6.33 21.72
CA VAL A 12 8.05 -5.06 21.01
C VAL A 12 9.30 -4.17 21.02
N PHE A 13 10.05 -4.15 22.11
CA PHE A 13 11.29 -3.37 22.21
C PHE A 13 12.53 -4.11 21.71
N ARG A 14 12.45 -5.40 21.37
CA ARG A 14 13.61 -6.19 20.97
C ARG A 14 14.28 -5.63 19.71
N THR A 15 13.50 -5.21 18.72
CA THR A 15 14.04 -4.69 17.46
C THR A 15 14.81 -3.38 17.67
N ILE A 16 14.24 -2.41 18.40
CA ILE A 16 14.91 -1.13 18.64
C ILE A 16 16.10 -1.25 19.60
N THR A 17 16.04 -2.15 20.57
CA THR A 17 17.17 -2.39 21.49
C THR A 17 18.34 -3.09 20.79
N LEU A 18 18.06 -4.08 19.93
CA LEU A 18 19.09 -4.69 19.08
C LEU A 18 19.67 -3.67 18.09
N TRP A 19 18.83 -2.83 17.48
CA TRP A 19 19.29 -1.78 16.59
C TRP A 19 20.18 -0.76 17.32
N LEU A 20 19.79 -0.30 18.52
CA LEU A 20 20.57 0.65 19.32
C LEU A 20 21.89 0.03 19.81
N MET A 21 21.86 -1.22 20.27
CA MET A 21 23.08 -1.93 20.66
C MET A 21 24.05 -2.00 19.48
N TRP A 22 23.55 -2.29 18.29
CA TRP A 22 24.38 -2.35 17.10
C TRP A 22 24.82 -0.97 16.59
N ALA A 23 24.00 0.07 16.77
CA ALA A 23 24.39 1.44 16.49
C ALA A 23 25.53 1.90 17.41
N ILE A 24 25.51 1.54 18.70
CA ILE A 24 26.61 1.81 19.63
C ILE A 24 27.88 1.08 19.19
N ALA A 25 27.76 -0.21 18.82
CA ALA A 25 28.90 -0.97 18.29
C ALA A 25 29.45 -0.35 16.99
N ALA A 26 28.58 0.11 16.09
CA ALA A 26 28.95 0.79 14.84
C ALA A 26 29.69 2.10 15.12
N ILE A 27 29.21 2.90 16.08
CA ILE A 27 29.88 4.13 16.52
C ILE A 27 31.24 3.82 17.12
N ALA A 28 31.36 2.75 17.92
CA ALA A 28 32.63 2.33 18.51
C ALA A 28 33.63 1.89 17.43
N VAL A 29 33.19 1.13 16.42
CA VAL A 29 34.02 0.75 15.27
C VAL A 29 34.44 1.98 14.47
N TYR A 30 33.51 2.91 14.21
CA TYR A 30 33.80 4.16 13.51
C TYR A 30 34.82 5.02 14.29
N PHE A 31 34.64 5.14 15.61
CA PHE A 31 35.51 5.91 16.47
C PHE A 31 36.91 5.26 16.60
N SER A 32 36.98 3.93 16.70
CA SER A 32 38.23 3.17 16.67
C SER A 32 38.99 3.38 15.37
N LEU A 33 38.31 3.27 14.23
CA LEU A 33 38.88 3.60 12.91
C LEU A 33 39.33 5.06 12.82
N TYR A 34 38.60 6.00 13.44
CA TYR A 34 38.91 7.43 13.41
C TYR A 34 40.15 7.79 14.24
N LEU A 35 40.34 7.15 15.40
CA LEU A 35 41.47 7.40 16.30
C LEU A 35 42.78 6.79 15.79
N ASP A 36 42.76 5.55 15.30
CA ASP A 36 43.99 4.84 14.95
C ASP A 36 44.57 5.24 13.57
N LEU A 37 43.73 5.72 12.65
CA LEU A 37 44.12 5.84 11.24
C LEU A 37 44.34 7.29 10.75
N ASN A 38 44.18 8.31 11.60
CA ASN A 38 44.24 9.72 11.19
C ASN A 38 43.42 10.02 9.92
N LEU A 39 42.26 9.36 9.79
CA LEU A 39 41.42 9.41 8.59
C LEU A 39 41.04 10.84 8.22
N TRP A 40 40.98 11.76 9.19
CA TRP A 40 40.68 13.17 8.92
C TRP A 40 41.68 13.85 7.99
N GLN A 41 42.97 13.51 8.11
CA GLN A 41 44.01 14.09 7.26
C GLN A 41 43.97 13.45 5.87
N GLN A 42 43.78 12.13 5.80
CA GLN A 42 43.67 11.40 4.54
C GLN A 42 42.36 11.69 3.77
N LEU A 43 41.25 11.96 4.47
CA LEU A 43 39.95 12.33 3.90
C LEU A 43 39.94 13.76 3.37
N LYS A 44 40.73 14.66 3.96
CA LYS A 44 40.96 16.01 3.43
C LYS A 44 41.89 16.01 2.22
N ASP A 45 42.86 15.09 2.19
CA ASP A 45 43.82 14.95 1.09
C ASP A 45 43.31 14.05 -0.06
N ASP A 46 42.11 13.47 0.05
CA ASP A 46 41.55 12.60 -0.98
C ASP A 46 41.10 13.40 -2.23
N GLN A 47 41.94 13.37 -3.27
CA GLN A 47 41.64 13.95 -4.58
C GLN A 47 40.43 13.31 -5.28
N SER A 48 40.08 12.05 -4.96
CA SER A 48 39.03 11.31 -5.69
C SER A 48 37.62 11.78 -5.37
N ARG A 49 37.41 12.39 -4.18
CA ARG A 49 36.10 12.73 -3.60
C ARG A 49 35.17 11.54 -3.39
N ILE A 50 35.61 10.31 -3.67
CA ILE A 50 34.77 9.11 -3.59
C ILE A 50 34.48 8.77 -2.14
N THR A 51 35.45 8.94 -1.24
CA THR A 51 35.24 8.64 0.18
C THR A 51 34.13 9.51 0.79
N TRP A 52 33.98 10.77 0.36
CA TRP A 52 32.87 11.64 0.76
C TRP A 52 31.51 11.11 0.28
N ILE A 53 31.46 10.55 -0.93
CA ILE A 53 30.23 9.92 -1.46
C ILE A 53 29.90 8.66 -0.64
N ILE A 54 30.89 7.83 -0.31
CA ILE A 54 30.69 6.63 0.52
C ILE A 54 30.13 7.02 1.90
N VAL A 55 30.74 8.01 2.56
CA VAL A 55 30.29 8.47 3.89
C VAL A 55 28.88 9.09 3.80
N GLY A 56 28.61 9.92 2.81
CA GLY A 56 27.28 10.53 2.63
C GLY A 56 26.20 9.48 2.39
N LEU A 57 26.47 8.52 1.52
CA LEU A 57 25.54 7.43 1.21
C LEU A 57 25.35 6.48 2.41
N PHE A 58 26.40 6.26 3.21
CA PHE A 58 26.29 5.53 4.48
C PHE A 58 25.33 6.23 5.46
N VAL A 59 25.51 7.54 5.68
CA VAL A 59 24.65 8.32 6.59
C VAL A 59 23.20 8.26 6.15
N VAL A 60 22.93 8.36 4.83
CA VAL A 60 21.59 8.19 4.27
C VAL A 60 21.05 6.79 4.55
N GLY A 61 21.84 5.74 4.34
CA GLY A 61 21.43 4.36 4.64
C GLY A 61 21.10 4.14 6.11
N VAL A 62 21.90 4.69 7.02
CA VAL A 62 21.65 4.63 8.47
C VAL A 62 20.38 5.41 8.84
N ALA A 63 20.17 6.60 8.27
CA ALA A 63 18.97 7.40 8.53
C ALA A 63 17.68 6.69 8.07
N ILE A 64 17.71 6.07 6.89
CA ILE A 64 16.59 5.26 6.37
C ILE A 64 16.34 4.06 7.29
N SER A 65 17.40 3.32 7.66
CA SER A 65 17.28 2.18 8.58
C SER A 65 16.72 2.58 9.94
N PHE A 66 17.18 3.70 10.50
CA PHE A 66 16.67 4.22 11.77
C PHE A 66 15.20 4.60 11.70
N SER A 67 14.80 5.33 10.65
CA SER A 67 13.39 5.70 10.42
C SER A 67 12.50 4.46 10.30
N LEU A 68 12.98 3.43 9.60
CA LEU A 68 12.30 2.15 9.48
C LEU A 68 12.17 1.44 10.83
N ALA A 69 13.26 1.35 11.60
CA ALA A 69 13.26 0.71 12.92
C ALA A 69 12.29 1.40 13.90
N VAL A 70 12.23 2.73 13.89
CA VAL A 70 11.28 3.52 14.69
C VAL A 70 9.85 3.26 14.23
N SER A 71 9.59 3.26 12.92
CA SER A 71 8.26 3.02 12.36
C SER A 71 7.73 1.62 12.71
N VAL A 72 8.56 0.59 12.54
CA VAL A 72 8.23 -0.81 12.90
C VAL A 72 7.97 -0.94 14.39
N THR A 73 8.76 -0.27 15.24
CA THR A 73 8.56 -0.30 16.70
C THR A 73 7.24 0.38 17.09
N ASN A 74 6.93 1.52 16.48
CA ASN A 74 5.66 2.22 16.71
C ASN A 74 4.46 1.37 16.31
N GLU A 75 4.53 0.67 15.18
CA GLU A 75 3.50 -0.28 14.74
C GLU A 75 3.40 -1.48 15.68
N ALA A 76 4.53 -2.03 16.16
CA ALA A 76 4.53 -3.13 17.12
C ALA A 76 3.87 -2.77 18.46
N ILE A 77 4.09 -1.56 18.97
CA ILE A 77 3.40 -1.06 20.17
C ILE A 77 1.89 -1.01 19.95
N ARG A 78 1.45 -0.50 18.80
CA ARG A 78 0.02 -0.43 18.47
C ARG A 78 -0.60 -1.80 18.26
N THR A 79 0.08 -2.71 17.56
CA THR A 79 -0.36 -4.10 17.42
C THR A 79 -0.54 -4.76 18.78
N ALA A 80 0.35 -4.49 19.74
CA ALA A 80 0.20 -4.98 21.10
C ALA A 80 -1.05 -4.40 21.80
N GLN A 81 -1.33 -3.11 21.63
CA GLN A 81 -2.56 -2.48 22.13
C GLN A 81 -3.81 -3.08 21.47
N LEU A 82 -3.82 -3.19 20.14
CA LEU A 82 -4.89 -3.81 19.35
C LEU A 82 -5.11 -5.26 19.76
N SER A 83 -4.06 -6.02 20.06
CA SER A 83 -4.17 -7.40 20.53
C SER A 83 -4.99 -7.52 21.82
N SER A 84 -4.86 -6.53 22.71
CA SER A 84 -5.59 -6.50 23.98
C SER A 84 -7.08 -6.17 23.79
N ILE A 85 -7.39 -5.38 22.77
CA ILE A 85 -8.76 -5.02 22.36
C ILE A 85 -9.40 -6.19 21.62
N ALA A 86 -8.69 -6.77 20.64
CA ALA A 86 -9.12 -7.93 19.87
C ALA A 86 -9.42 -9.14 20.78
N ARG A 87 -8.63 -9.33 21.85
CA ARG A 87 -8.88 -10.38 22.85
C ARG A 87 -10.19 -10.18 23.61
N LYS A 88 -10.66 -8.95 23.79
CA LYS A 88 -11.88 -8.63 24.55
C LYS A 88 -13.13 -8.57 23.67
N SER A 89 -13.00 -8.02 22.47
CA SER A 89 -14.14 -7.62 21.63
C SER A 89 -14.07 -8.19 20.21
N GLY A 90 -13.17 -9.14 19.94
CA GLY A 90 -12.97 -9.72 18.60
C GLY A 90 -12.52 -8.69 17.58
N LEU A 91 -12.75 -9.00 16.29
CA LEU A 91 -12.40 -8.11 15.18
C LEU A 91 -13.25 -6.83 15.20
N GLN A 92 -14.52 -6.91 15.63
CA GLN A 92 -15.45 -5.78 15.61
C GLN A 92 -14.99 -4.64 16.52
N GLY A 93 -14.40 -4.94 17.67
CA GLY A 93 -13.89 -3.92 18.61
C GLY A 93 -12.61 -3.19 18.16
N ILE A 94 -11.98 -3.59 17.05
CA ILE A 94 -10.80 -2.89 16.52
C ILE A 94 -11.25 -1.63 15.77
N GLU A 95 -11.35 -0.50 16.45
CA GLU A 95 -11.56 0.78 15.78
C GLU A 95 -10.27 1.18 15.03
N THR A 96 -10.38 1.47 13.73
CA THR A 96 -9.28 1.91 12.86
C THR A 96 -9.48 3.39 12.52
N PRO A 97 -9.09 4.33 13.40
CA PRO A 97 -9.30 5.75 13.18
C PRO A 97 -8.34 6.33 12.12
N HIS A 98 -7.19 5.71 11.84
CA HIS A 98 -6.19 6.27 10.94
C HIS A 98 -5.69 5.27 9.87
N PRO A 99 -6.18 5.36 8.62
CA PRO A 99 -5.77 4.48 7.54
C PRO A 99 -4.39 4.82 6.96
N ASP A 100 -3.49 5.47 7.70
CA ASP A 100 -2.12 5.78 7.23
C ASP A 100 -1.08 4.74 7.65
N ARG A 101 -1.46 3.81 8.53
CA ARG A 101 -0.57 2.83 9.15
C ARG A 101 -0.83 1.44 8.61
N ALA A 102 0.21 0.63 8.43
CA ALA A 102 0.08 -0.66 7.76
C ALA A 102 -0.77 -1.64 8.57
N VAL A 103 -0.62 -1.64 9.91
CA VAL A 103 -1.40 -2.52 10.79
C VAL A 103 -2.88 -2.14 10.78
N GLU A 104 -3.18 -0.84 10.87
CA GLU A 104 -4.57 -0.35 10.84
C GLU A 104 -5.21 -0.56 9.46
N ARG A 105 -4.46 -0.32 8.37
CA ARG A 105 -4.88 -0.67 6.99
C ARG A 105 -5.17 -2.15 6.86
N PHE A 106 -4.30 -3.02 7.38
CA PHE A 106 -4.51 -4.46 7.36
C PHE A 106 -5.84 -4.86 8.03
N PHE A 107 -6.11 -4.37 9.25
CA PHE A 107 -7.37 -4.68 9.94
C PHE A 107 -8.60 -4.05 9.25
N PHE A 108 -8.44 -2.86 8.66
CA PHE A 108 -9.50 -2.23 7.87
C PHE A 108 -9.82 -3.03 6.61
N SER A 109 -8.80 -3.40 5.83
CA SER A 109 -8.92 -4.22 4.63
C SER A 109 -9.49 -5.61 4.98
N LEU A 110 -9.08 -6.21 6.09
CA LEU A 110 -9.66 -7.47 6.59
C LEU A 110 -11.16 -7.34 6.89
N LYS A 111 -11.57 -6.25 7.54
CA LYS A 111 -12.99 -5.96 7.80
C LYS A 111 -13.78 -5.75 6.51
N ASP A 112 -13.23 -5.02 5.54
CA ASP A 112 -13.89 -4.78 4.25
C ASP A 112 -14.08 -6.08 3.46
N ILE A 113 -13.06 -6.95 3.41
CA ILE A 113 -13.15 -8.27 2.75
C ILE A 113 -14.19 -9.16 3.43
N LEU A 114 -14.23 -9.16 4.76
CA LEU A 114 -15.23 -9.92 5.53
C LEU A 114 -16.65 -9.38 5.33
N ASN A 115 -16.82 -8.05 5.24
CA ASN A 115 -18.11 -7.44 4.92
C ASN A 115 -18.59 -7.79 3.51
N LYS A 116 -17.65 -8.02 2.58
CA LYS A 116 -17.92 -8.45 1.20
C LYS A 116 -18.09 -9.98 1.04
N ASN A 117 -18.24 -10.75 2.13
CA ASN A 117 -18.43 -12.21 2.12
C ASN A 117 -17.34 -13.00 1.35
N SER A 118 -16.16 -12.43 1.16
CA SER A 118 -15.04 -13.14 0.53
C SER A 118 -14.18 -13.80 1.60
N GLN A 119 -13.62 -14.98 1.32
CA GLN A 119 -12.65 -15.60 2.22
C GLN A 119 -11.37 -14.78 2.18
N PRO A 120 -10.97 -14.11 3.29
CA PRO A 120 -9.75 -13.32 3.29
C PRO A 120 -8.55 -14.25 3.25
N ASP A 121 -7.71 -14.10 2.22
CA ASP A 121 -6.36 -14.64 2.25
C ASP A 121 -5.50 -13.73 3.12
N ILE A 122 -5.31 -14.15 4.38
CA ILE A 122 -4.59 -13.41 5.41
C ILE A 122 -3.14 -13.18 4.99
N GLU A 123 -2.53 -14.14 4.30
CA GLU A 123 -1.12 -14.10 3.90
C GLU A 123 -0.92 -13.09 2.78
N VAL A 124 -1.77 -13.12 1.75
CA VAL A 124 -1.70 -12.15 0.64
C VAL A 124 -1.99 -10.73 1.13
N LEU A 125 -2.98 -10.54 2.00
CA LEU A 125 -3.31 -9.22 2.52
C LEU A 125 -2.15 -8.63 3.35
N GLN A 126 -1.52 -9.49 4.14
CA GLN A 126 -0.34 -9.14 4.92
C GLN A 126 0.82 -8.73 4.01
N ASP A 127 1.15 -9.53 3.00
CA ASP A 127 2.24 -9.22 2.08
C ASP A 127 2.03 -7.87 1.37
N ILE A 128 0.79 -7.57 0.96
CA ILE A 128 0.45 -6.30 0.30
C ILE A 128 0.66 -5.11 1.24
N GLU A 129 0.10 -5.17 2.46
CA GLU A 129 0.13 -4.03 3.39
C GLU A 129 1.53 -3.80 3.99
N PHE A 130 2.30 -4.86 4.24
CA PHE A 130 3.66 -4.77 4.76
C PHE A 130 4.73 -4.58 3.66
N SER A 131 4.36 -4.68 2.38
CA SER A 131 5.29 -4.54 1.24
C SER A 131 6.12 -3.25 1.27
N SER A 132 5.56 -2.15 1.77
CA SER A 132 6.27 -0.87 1.88
C SER A 132 7.49 -0.95 2.80
N TYR A 133 7.37 -1.66 3.92
CA TYR A 133 8.45 -1.85 4.88
C TYR A 133 9.56 -2.75 4.30
N TYR A 134 9.19 -3.87 3.67
CA TYR A 134 10.16 -4.75 2.99
C TYR A 134 10.90 -4.02 1.87
N ARG A 135 10.21 -3.19 1.08
CA ARG A 135 10.85 -2.36 0.03
C ARG A 135 11.89 -1.39 0.60
N THR A 136 11.57 -0.75 1.72
CA THR A 136 12.48 0.19 2.37
C THR A 136 13.69 -0.54 2.97
N CYS A 137 13.46 -1.71 3.59
CA CYS A 137 14.51 -2.59 4.10
C CYS A 137 15.48 -3.02 2.99
N HIS A 138 14.94 -3.52 1.87
CA HIS A 138 15.74 -3.91 0.72
C HIS A 138 16.50 -2.73 0.11
N GLY A 139 15.93 -1.52 0.14
CA GLY A 139 16.63 -0.30 -0.25
C GLY A 139 17.93 -0.06 0.53
N VAL A 140 17.94 -0.32 1.84
CA VAL A 140 19.14 -0.22 2.69
C VAL A 140 20.19 -1.25 2.28
N GLU A 141 19.78 -2.48 1.96
CA GLU A 141 20.67 -3.53 1.47
C GLU A 141 21.32 -3.16 0.13
N VAL A 142 20.53 -2.62 -0.80
CA VAL A 142 21.02 -2.14 -2.11
C VAL A 142 22.04 -1.02 -1.92
N ILE A 143 21.78 -0.08 -1.01
CA ILE A 143 22.74 0.98 -0.66
C ILE A 143 24.05 0.37 -0.14
N GLY A 144 23.99 -0.65 0.71
CA GLY A 144 25.16 -1.38 1.19
C GLY A 144 25.98 -2.00 0.06
N ASN A 145 25.31 -2.65 -0.91
CA ASN A 145 25.97 -3.24 -2.08
C ASN A 145 26.63 -2.18 -2.97
N ILE A 146 25.99 -1.03 -3.16
CA ILE A 146 26.56 0.10 -3.90
C ILE A 146 27.80 0.66 -3.18
N LEU A 147 27.81 0.71 -1.84
CA LEU A 147 28.98 1.14 -1.09
C LEU A 147 30.20 0.25 -1.33
N ILE A 148 29.99 -1.06 -1.41
CA ILE A 148 31.05 -2.03 -1.69
C ILE A 148 31.62 -1.80 -3.09
N THR A 149 30.75 -1.66 -4.09
CA THR A 149 31.21 -1.42 -5.47
C THR A 149 31.90 -0.07 -5.62
N LEU A 150 31.45 0.96 -4.89
CA LEU A 150 32.13 2.26 -4.84
C LEU A 150 33.51 2.16 -4.18
N GLY A 151 33.64 1.32 -3.14
CA GLY A 151 34.94 0.97 -2.55
C GLY A 151 35.89 0.34 -3.56
N LEU A 152 35.41 -0.63 -4.34
CA LEU A 152 36.18 -1.25 -5.43
C LEU A 152 36.57 -0.24 -6.52
N ILE A 153 35.66 0.65 -6.94
CA ILE A 153 35.99 1.74 -7.88
C ILE A 153 37.08 2.65 -7.30
N GLY A 154 37.04 2.92 -5.99
CA GLY A 154 38.09 3.62 -5.27
C GLY A 154 39.47 2.97 -5.42
N THR A 155 39.57 1.64 -5.40
CA THR A 155 40.85 0.95 -5.66
C THR A 155 41.39 1.24 -7.05
N VAL A 156 40.55 1.13 -8.08
CA VAL A 156 40.96 1.27 -9.47
C VAL A 156 41.50 2.67 -9.70
N ILE A 157 40.84 3.68 -9.13
CA ILE A 157 41.28 5.07 -9.21
C ILE A 157 42.58 5.29 -8.43
N GLY A 158 42.68 4.79 -7.18
CA GLY A 158 43.91 4.95 -6.41
C GLY A 158 45.12 4.21 -7.00
N LEU A 159 44.91 3.03 -7.62
CA LEU A 159 45.94 2.34 -8.40
C LEU A 159 46.36 3.14 -9.64
N THR A 160 45.41 3.77 -10.32
CA THR A 160 45.71 4.64 -11.48
C THR A 160 46.51 5.87 -11.05
N LEU A 161 46.19 6.49 -9.92
CA LEU A 161 46.97 7.57 -9.33
C LEU A 161 48.38 7.10 -8.92
N THR A 162 48.48 5.88 -8.40
CA THR A 162 49.76 5.25 -8.04
C THR A 162 50.66 5.09 -9.26
N LEU A 163 50.12 4.51 -10.34
CA LEU A 163 50.83 4.32 -11.61
C LEU A 163 51.25 5.65 -12.25
N SER A 164 50.36 6.65 -12.23
CA SER A 164 50.65 8.00 -12.73
C SER A 164 51.76 8.69 -11.93
N GLY A 165 51.74 8.58 -10.59
CA GLY A 165 52.79 9.10 -9.72
C GLY A 165 54.15 8.43 -9.97
N LEU A 166 54.15 7.11 -10.16
CA LEU A 166 55.37 6.36 -10.44
C LEU A 166 55.93 6.69 -11.83
N SER A 167 55.10 6.77 -12.87
CA SER A 167 55.51 7.20 -14.22
C SER A 167 56.16 8.57 -14.19
N SER A 168 55.53 9.54 -13.51
CA SER A 168 56.08 10.89 -13.34
C SER A 168 57.41 10.91 -12.58
N SER A 169 57.66 9.93 -11.70
CA SER A 169 58.93 9.80 -10.97
C SER A 169 60.03 9.21 -11.85
N LEU A 170 59.67 8.25 -12.71
CA LEU A 170 60.58 7.63 -13.67
C LEU A 170 60.99 8.61 -14.77
N ASP A 171 60.08 9.48 -15.22
CA ASP A 171 60.41 10.55 -16.19
C ASP A 171 61.35 11.61 -15.60
N ALA A 172 61.33 11.78 -14.27
CA ALA A 172 62.21 12.70 -13.55
C ALA A 172 63.57 12.08 -13.18
N LEU A 173 63.76 10.79 -13.41
CA LEU A 173 64.96 10.04 -13.04
C LEU A 173 66.17 10.56 -13.85
N GLY A 174 67.09 11.25 -13.17
CA GLY A 174 68.32 11.80 -13.76
C GLY A 174 68.31 13.30 -14.06
N GLN A 175 67.19 14.01 -13.89
CA GLN A 175 67.12 15.47 -14.08
C GLN A 175 66.77 16.27 -12.83
N ASP A 176 65.87 15.77 -11.97
CA ASP A 176 65.35 16.58 -10.86
C ASP A 176 64.91 15.71 -9.67
N GLN A 177 65.79 15.60 -8.66
CA GLN A 177 65.58 14.76 -7.48
C GLN A 177 64.31 15.14 -6.71
N GLN A 178 63.90 16.41 -6.75
CA GLN A 178 62.72 16.87 -6.03
C GLN A 178 61.42 16.40 -6.70
N ARG A 179 61.41 16.26 -8.03
CA ARG A 179 60.28 15.70 -8.79
C ARG A 179 60.13 14.20 -8.61
N LEU A 180 61.27 13.51 -8.46
CA LEU A 180 61.29 12.08 -8.17
C LEU A 180 60.67 11.77 -6.79
N ILE A 181 61.05 12.55 -5.76
CA ILE A 181 60.47 12.39 -4.41
C ILE A 181 58.98 12.75 -4.39
N SER A 182 58.55 13.77 -5.13
CA SER A 182 57.15 14.19 -5.16
C SER A 182 56.26 13.18 -5.89
N GLY A 183 56.73 12.59 -6.99
CA GLY A 183 56.01 11.52 -7.70
C GLY A 183 55.89 10.24 -6.86
N LEU A 184 56.93 9.85 -6.12
CA LEU A 184 56.90 8.73 -5.18
C LEU A 184 55.91 8.97 -4.04
N ARG A 185 55.92 10.17 -3.44
CA ARG A 185 54.96 10.53 -2.38
C ARG A 185 53.53 10.50 -2.91
N ARG A 186 53.30 10.97 -4.14
CA ARG A 186 52.01 10.90 -4.81
C ARG A 186 51.58 9.46 -5.06
N ALA A 187 52.51 8.60 -5.49
CA ALA A 187 52.23 7.19 -5.73
C ALA A 187 51.85 6.46 -4.43
N MET A 188 52.61 6.65 -3.35
CA MET A 188 52.27 6.08 -2.04
C MET A 188 50.94 6.63 -1.50
N GLY A 189 50.65 7.91 -1.73
CA GLY A 189 49.36 8.52 -1.38
C GLY A 189 48.18 7.85 -2.09
N GLY A 190 48.30 7.62 -3.41
CA GLY A 190 47.27 6.94 -4.21
C GLY A 190 47.01 5.49 -3.77
N MET A 191 48.03 4.78 -3.32
CA MET A 191 47.90 3.43 -2.78
C MET A 191 47.17 3.44 -1.43
N GLY A 192 47.52 4.38 -0.54
CA GLY A 192 46.84 4.56 0.74
C GLY A 192 45.37 4.87 0.57
N THR A 193 45.02 5.82 -0.30
CA THR A 193 43.61 6.19 -0.55
C THR A 193 42.80 5.04 -1.15
N ALA A 194 43.38 4.24 -2.06
CA ALA A 194 42.75 3.02 -2.58
C ALA A 194 42.39 2.04 -1.46
N PHE A 195 43.34 1.74 -0.58
CA PHE A 195 43.15 0.77 0.49
C PHE A 195 42.06 1.22 1.47
N TYR A 196 42.13 2.46 1.95
CA TYR A 196 41.15 2.98 2.91
C TYR A 196 39.76 3.13 2.31
N THR A 197 39.63 3.58 1.06
CA THR A 197 38.31 3.71 0.39
C THR A 197 37.60 2.36 0.29
N THR A 198 38.36 1.28 0.08
CA THR A 198 37.85 -0.09 0.00
C THR A 198 37.49 -0.67 1.35
N LEU A 199 38.36 -0.45 2.34
CA LEU A 199 38.09 -0.85 3.71
C LEU A 199 36.81 -0.16 4.21
N LEU A 200 36.69 1.15 3.96
CA LEU A 200 35.54 1.93 4.38
C LEU A 200 34.26 1.49 3.64
N GLY A 201 34.31 1.26 2.32
CA GLY A 201 33.17 0.72 1.56
C GLY A 201 32.73 -0.67 2.05
N SER A 202 33.68 -1.58 2.31
CA SER A 202 33.38 -2.95 2.76
C SER A 202 32.88 -3.01 4.21
N VAL A 203 33.44 -2.24 5.13
CA VAL A 203 33.00 -2.21 6.54
C VAL A 203 31.67 -1.47 6.67
N LEU A 204 31.53 -0.27 6.09
CA LEU A 204 30.31 0.51 6.21
C LEU A 204 29.14 -0.12 5.44
N GLY A 205 29.38 -0.56 4.20
CA GLY A 205 28.36 -1.16 3.35
C GLY A 205 28.11 -2.64 3.66
N GLY A 206 29.17 -3.44 3.63
CA GLY A 206 29.09 -4.90 3.71
C GLY A 206 28.84 -5.46 5.11
N VAL A 207 29.27 -4.77 6.17
CA VAL A 207 29.07 -5.22 7.55
C VAL A 207 27.97 -4.39 8.22
N LEU A 208 28.14 -3.08 8.33
CA LEU A 208 27.24 -2.25 9.15
C LEU A 208 25.83 -2.14 8.56
N LEU A 209 25.69 -1.63 7.34
CA LEU A 209 24.37 -1.50 6.70
C LEU A 209 23.68 -2.85 6.50
N ARG A 210 24.46 -3.90 6.18
CA ARG A 210 23.96 -5.28 6.06
C ARG A 210 23.30 -5.75 7.35
N VAL A 211 23.96 -5.57 8.50
CA VAL A 211 23.38 -5.99 9.78
C VAL A 211 22.19 -5.12 10.17
N PHE A 212 22.22 -3.82 9.90
CA PHE A 212 21.06 -2.96 10.13
C PHE A 212 19.83 -3.40 9.32
N ALA A 213 20.02 -3.74 8.04
CA ALA A 213 18.95 -4.29 7.20
C ALA A 213 18.40 -5.61 7.79
N LEU A 214 19.27 -6.55 8.19
CA LEU A 214 18.85 -7.82 8.81
C LEU A 214 18.06 -7.62 10.11
N ILE A 215 18.47 -6.69 10.97
CA ILE A 215 17.74 -6.40 12.22
C ILE A 215 16.35 -5.83 11.90
N THR A 216 16.25 -4.92 10.93
CA THR A 216 14.95 -4.36 10.53
C THR A 216 14.06 -5.39 9.87
N ASP A 217 14.62 -6.29 9.06
CA ASP A 217 13.89 -7.38 8.39
C ASP A 217 13.26 -8.33 9.41
N GLN A 218 14.06 -8.81 10.37
CA GLN A 218 13.56 -9.62 11.49
C GLN A 218 12.52 -8.88 12.35
N GLY A 219 12.64 -7.55 12.44
CA GLY A 219 11.66 -6.70 13.10
C GLY A 219 10.31 -6.69 12.38
N ILE A 220 10.33 -6.58 11.05
CA ILE A 220 9.13 -6.63 10.21
C ILE A 220 8.49 -8.02 10.30
N ASP A 221 9.28 -9.10 10.17
CA ASP A 221 8.77 -10.48 10.32
C ASP A 221 8.12 -10.72 11.68
N SER A 222 8.74 -10.24 12.76
CA SER A 222 8.15 -10.38 14.10
C SER A 222 6.84 -9.59 14.26
N LEU A 223 6.68 -8.47 13.56
CA LEU A 223 5.44 -7.69 13.53
C LEU A 223 4.37 -8.44 12.73
N THR A 224 4.75 -8.95 11.57
CA THR A 224 3.95 -9.78 10.68
C THR A 224 3.38 -11.00 11.43
N ASP A 225 4.23 -11.74 12.13
CA ASP A 225 3.83 -12.89 12.95
C ASP A 225 2.86 -12.51 14.07
N MET A 226 3.05 -11.35 14.69
CA MET A 226 2.17 -10.87 15.75
C MET A 226 0.76 -10.57 15.21
N VAL A 227 0.68 -9.90 14.06
CA VAL A 227 -0.60 -9.61 13.40
C VAL A 227 -1.28 -10.90 12.95
N LYS A 228 -0.54 -11.83 12.32
CA LYS A 228 -1.05 -13.14 11.90
C LYS A 228 -1.59 -13.93 13.09
N LYS A 229 -0.85 -13.95 14.21
CA LYS A 229 -1.31 -14.59 15.44
C LYS A 229 -2.59 -13.97 15.98
N ILE A 230 -2.72 -12.64 15.96
CA ILE A 230 -3.96 -11.97 16.42
C ILE A 230 -5.14 -12.37 15.52
N CYS A 231 -4.91 -12.39 14.20
CA CYS A 231 -5.91 -12.78 13.22
C CYS A 231 -6.38 -14.23 13.45
N ILE A 232 -5.43 -15.18 13.56
CA ILE A 232 -5.75 -16.60 13.70
C ILE A 232 -6.30 -16.94 15.10
N VAL A 233 -5.80 -16.33 16.17
CA VAL A 233 -6.22 -16.71 17.53
C VAL A 233 -7.51 -16.00 17.96
N TYR A 234 -7.64 -14.72 17.65
CA TYR A 234 -8.73 -13.90 18.17
C TYR A 234 -9.79 -13.57 17.12
N CYS A 235 -9.42 -13.50 15.83
CA CYS A 235 -10.35 -13.15 14.77
C CYS A 235 -10.94 -14.37 14.05
N VAL A 236 -10.48 -15.60 14.32
CA VAL A 236 -11.00 -16.82 13.66
C VAL A 236 -12.49 -17.04 13.87
N ALA A 237 -13.04 -16.66 15.01
CA ALA A 237 -14.48 -16.74 15.25
C ALA A 237 -15.28 -15.83 14.30
N ASP A 238 -14.70 -14.70 13.90
CA ASP A 238 -15.29 -13.73 12.97
C ASP A 238 -14.98 -14.06 11.50
N ILE A 239 -13.85 -14.74 11.25
CA ILE A 239 -13.36 -15.12 9.92
C ILE A 239 -14.01 -16.42 9.42
N LYS A 240 -14.31 -17.37 10.32
CA LYS A 240 -14.97 -18.63 9.94
C LYS A 240 -16.47 -18.34 9.72
N PRO A 241 -17.04 -18.64 8.53
CA PRO A 241 -18.46 -18.44 8.28
C PRO A 241 -19.24 -19.29 9.30
N THR A 242 -19.90 -18.64 10.24
CA THR A 242 -20.80 -19.29 11.17
C THR A 242 -22.11 -19.54 10.43
N LEU A 243 -22.63 -20.77 10.52
CA LEU A 243 -23.93 -21.18 9.97
C LEU A 243 -25.07 -20.19 10.31
N ASP A 244 -24.94 -19.51 11.45
CA ASP A 244 -25.85 -18.48 11.95
C ASP A 244 -25.85 -17.19 11.10
N ARG A 245 -24.72 -16.85 10.46
CA ARG A 245 -24.58 -15.73 9.52
C ARG A 245 -25.20 -16.07 8.16
N ASP A 246 -24.98 -17.29 7.66
CA ASP A 246 -25.64 -17.77 6.43
C ASP A 246 -27.15 -17.86 6.61
N LEU A 247 -27.63 -18.29 7.78
CA LEU A 247 -29.05 -18.32 8.13
C LEU A 247 -29.68 -16.92 8.19
N ARG A 248 -28.96 -15.92 8.71
CA ARG A 248 -29.46 -14.53 8.75
C ARG A 248 -29.56 -13.91 7.36
N HIS A 249 -28.60 -14.18 6.48
CA HIS A 249 -28.66 -13.75 5.09
C HIS A 249 -29.76 -14.49 4.31
N LEU A 250 -29.90 -15.80 4.50
CA LEU A 250 -31.00 -16.56 3.92
C LEU A 250 -32.36 -16.00 4.38
N ASN A 251 -32.50 -15.64 5.65
CA ASN A 251 -33.73 -15.05 6.17
C ASN A 251 -34.01 -13.66 5.56
N ALA A 252 -32.97 -12.85 5.35
CA ALA A 252 -33.08 -11.57 4.66
C ALA A 252 -33.50 -11.74 3.19
N ASP A 253 -32.90 -12.69 2.47
CA ASP A 253 -33.23 -13.01 1.08
C ASP A 253 -34.66 -13.58 0.96
N ILE A 254 -35.08 -14.43 1.91
CA ILE A 254 -36.47 -14.94 1.99
C ILE A 254 -37.45 -13.79 2.23
N THR A 255 -37.09 -12.82 3.07
CA THR A 255 -37.95 -11.64 3.34
C THR A 255 -38.07 -10.78 2.09
N GLN A 256 -36.96 -10.51 1.40
CA GLN A 256 -36.94 -9.77 0.15
C GLN A 256 -37.71 -10.48 -0.97
N LEU A 257 -37.60 -11.82 -1.04
CA LEU A 257 -38.39 -12.63 -1.97
C LEU A 257 -39.88 -12.57 -1.62
N GLY A 258 -40.23 -12.60 -0.33
CA GLY A 258 -41.61 -12.42 0.14
C GLY A 258 -42.21 -11.07 -0.25
N ASP A 259 -41.44 -10.00 -0.13
CA ASP A 259 -41.86 -8.64 -0.53
C ASP A 259 -42.01 -8.52 -2.05
N ASN A 260 -41.09 -9.11 -2.83
CA ASN A 260 -41.21 -9.18 -4.28
C ASN A 260 -42.46 -9.97 -4.72
N VAL A 261 -42.77 -11.08 -4.05
CA VAL A 261 -43.98 -11.87 -4.33
C VAL A 261 -45.25 -11.10 -3.97
N ARG A 262 -45.25 -10.32 -2.87
CA ARG A 262 -46.37 -9.44 -2.52
C ARG A 262 -46.57 -8.33 -3.54
N MET A 263 -45.50 -7.65 -3.94
CA MET A 263 -45.58 -6.63 -5.00
C MET A 263 -46.11 -7.22 -6.32
N LEU A 264 -45.68 -8.43 -6.68
CA LEU A 264 -46.20 -9.13 -7.85
C LEU A 264 -47.70 -9.47 -7.70
N HIS A 265 -48.12 -9.91 -6.52
CA HIS A 265 -49.52 -10.22 -6.23
C HIS A 265 -50.42 -8.98 -6.29
N ASP A 266 -49.96 -7.87 -5.71
CA ASP A 266 -50.68 -6.61 -5.72
C ASP A 266 -50.80 -6.06 -7.15
N ALA A 267 -49.71 -6.09 -7.93
CA ALA A 267 -49.73 -5.72 -9.35
C ALA A 267 -50.67 -6.61 -10.18
N MET A 268 -50.73 -7.92 -9.90
CA MET A 268 -51.67 -8.84 -10.55
C MET A 268 -53.13 -8.55 -10.18
N ASN A 269 -53.41 -8.20 -8.92
CA ASN A 269 -54.75 -7.84 -8.47
C ASN A 269 -55.19 -6.50 -9.08
N GLU A 270 -54.30 -5.51 -9.10
CA GLU A 270 -54.54 -4.23 -9.75
C GLU A 270 -54.82 -4.42 -11.25
N SER A 271 -54.04 -5.28 -11.93
CA SER A 271 -54.29 -5.67 -13.31
C SER A 271 -55.66 -6.34 -13.50
N ARG A 272 -56.07 -7.24 -12.59
CA ARG A 272 -57.42 -7.83 -12.62
C ARG A 272 -58.52 -6.78 -12.48
N THR A 273 -58.36 -5.82 -11.58
CA THR A 273 -59.34 -4.73 -11.43
C THR A 273 -59.39 -3.81 -12.64
N ALA A 274 -58.24 -3.48 -13.23
CA ALA A 274 -58.17 -2.70 -14.46
C ALA A 274 -58.83 -3.42 -15.64
N ILE A 275 -58.62 -4.74 -15.77
CA ILE A 275 -59.28 -5.57 -16.79
C ILE A 275 -60.80 -5.65 -16.57
N ALA A 276 -61.25 -5.75 -15.32
CA ALA A 276 -62.67 -5.74 -14.99
C ALA A 276 -63.34 -4.40 -15.35
N ASN A 277 -62.70 -3.28 -15.01
CA ASN A 277 -63.17 -1.94 -15.34
C ASN A 277 -63.20 -1.72 -16.86
N PHE A 278 -62.13 -2.10 -17.57
CA PHE A 278 -62.09 -2.04 -19.03
C PHE A 278 -63.20 -2.87 -19.68
N ARG A 279 -63.46 -4.08 -19.15
CA ARG A 279 -64.55 -4.93 -19.65
C ARG A 279 -65.92 -4.27 -19.45
N GLN A 280 -66.13 -3.62 -18.30
CA GLN A 280 -67.38 -2.92 -18.01
C GLN A 280 -67.55 -1.69 -18.91
N GLU A 281 -66.48 -0.93 -19.15
CA GLU A 281 -66.48 0.24 -20.03
C GLU A 281 -66.69 -0.16 -21.50
N ALA A 282 -66.11 -1.27 -21.95
CA ALA A 282 -66.38 -1.87 -23.25
C ALA A 282 -67.86 -2.30 -23.41
N MET A 283 -68.47 -2.85 -22.35
CA MET A 283 -69.90 -3.19 -22.36
C MET A 283 -70.83 -1.96 -22.34
N LEU A 284 -70.41 -0.87 -21.69
CA LEU A 284 -71.15 0.40 -21.74
C LEU A 284 -71.08 1.03 -23.13
N LEU A 285 -69.91 1.04 -23.75
CA LEU A 285 -69.72 1.53 -25.11
C LEU A 285 -70.49 0.68 -26.15
N SER A 286 -70.53 -0.64 -25.98
CA SER A 286 -71.33 -1.51 -26.87
C SER A 286 -72.83 -1.25 -26.73
N LYS A 287 -73.33 -0.99 -25.52
CA LYS A 287 -74.74 -0.64 -25.30
C LYS A 287 -75.10 0.75 -25.84
N LEU A 288 -74.23 1.73 -25.66
CA LEU A 288 -74.39 3.07 -26.26
C LEU A 288 -74.40 3.00 -27.80
N SER A 289 -73.72 2.01 -28.39
CA SER A 289 -73.72 1.78 -29.84
C SER A 289 -74.96 1.05 -30.37
N GLU A 290 -75.76 0.40 -29.52
CA GLU A 290 -77.00 -0.29 -29.95
C GLU A 290 -78.24 0.62 -29.92
N ASP A 291 -78.23 1.68 -29.10
CA ASP A 291 -79.41 2.54 -28.89
C ASP A 291 -79.42 3.83 -29.73
N ASP A 292 -78.31 4.19 -30.39
CA ASP A 292 -78.24 5.40 -31.21
C ASP A 292 -78.13 5.06 -32.70
N GLN A 293 -79.29 5.05 -33.35
CA GLN A 293 -79.45 4.94 -34.80
C GLN A 293 -79.03 6.27 -35.47
N THR A 294 -77.79 6.70 -35.29
CA THR A 294 -77.21 7.81 -36.07
C THR A 294 -75.73 7.58 -36.36
N ASN A 295 -75.43 7.30 -37.64
CA ASN A 295 -74.09 7.17 -38.23
C ASN A 295 -73.21 8.44 -38.13
N ALA A 296 -73.55 9.42 -37.28
CA ALA A 296 -72.82 10.67 -37.09
C ALA A 296 -71.83 10.61 -35.91
N THR A 297 -72.14 9.88 -34.84
CA THR A 297 -71.31 9.82 -33.61
C THR A 297 -70.10 8.88 -33.72
N LEU A 298 -70.18 7.82 -34.52
CA LEU A 298 -69.06 6.91 -34.79
C LEU A 298 -67.92 7.60 -35.57
N ARG A 299 -68.25 8.50 -36.49
CA ARG A 299 -67.23 9.21 -37.28
C ARG A 299 -66.49 10.23 -36.41
N ASP A 300 -67.23 10.96 -35.57
CA ASP A 300 -66.62 11.95 -34.67
C ASP A 300 -65.83 11.31 -33.53
N SER A 301 -66.27 10.18 -32.98
CA SER A 301 -65.52 9.46 -31.94
C SER A 301 -64.22 8.84 -32.48
N VAL A 302 -64.22 8.31 -33.71
CA VAL A 302 -62.99 7.80 -34.36
C VAL A 302 -62.01 8.93 -34.67
N VAL A 303 -62.49 10.11 -35.09
CA VAL A 303 -61.64 11.29 -35.31
C VAL A 303 -61.05 11.79 -34.00
N LEU A 304 -61.83 11.82 -32.92
CA LEU A 304 -61.36 12.19 -31.58
C LEU A 304 -60.29 11.20 -31.07
N GLN A 305 -60.48 9.90 -31.31
CA GLN A 305 -59.53 8.87 -30.90
C GLN A 305 -58.20 8.96 -31.66
N HIS A 306 -58.23 9.29 -32.96
CA HIS A 306 -57.02 9.56 -33.74
C HIS A 306 -56.30 10.80 -33.23
N TYR A 307 -57.04 11.86 -32.86
CA TYR A 307 -56.47 13.07 -32.28
C TYR A 307 -55.74 12.81 -30.95
N TYR A 308 -56.34 12.04 -30.02
CA TYR A 308 -55.68 11.68 -28.77
C TYR A 308 -54.47 10.76 -28.95
N ALA A 309 -54.54 9.81 -29.89
CA ALA A 309 -53.42 8.93 -30.21
C ALA A 309 -52.21 9.70 -30.77
N ASP A 310 -52.46 10.72 -31.59
CA ASP A 310 -51.42 11.60 -32.12
C ASP A 310 -50.80 12.50 -31.04
N LEU A 311 -51.63 13.04 -30.13
CA LEU A 311 -51.16 13.84 -28.99
C LEU A 311 -50.24 13.03 -28.06
N LEU A 312 -50.64 11.79 -27.73
CA LEU A 312 -49.82 10.87 -26.92
C LEU A 312 -48.51 10.50 -27.61
N ARG A 313 -48.52 10.34 -28.94
CA ARG A 313 -47.30 10.09 -29.72
C ARG A 313 -46.33 11.26 -29.67
N GLU A 314 -46.84 12.49 -29.71
CA GLU A 314 -46.00 13.68 -29.55
C GLU A 314 -45.42 13.76 -28.13
N GLU A 315 -46.22 13.48 -27.10
CA GLU A 315 -45.77 13.51 -25.71
C GLU A 315 -44.66 12.47 -25.47
N ILE A 316 -44.83 11.23 -25.93
CA ILE A 316 -43.80 10.17 -25.84
C ILE A 316 -42.52 10.58 -26.59
N ARG A 317 -42.66 11.26 -27.75
CA ARG A 317 -41.51 11.73 -28.54
C ARG A 317 -40.76 12.85 -27.83
N VAL A 318 -41.47 13.76 -27.14
CA VAL A 318 -40.87 14.82 -26.31
C VAL A 318 -40.18 14.21 -25.09
N MET A 319 -40.83 13.27 -24.39
CA MET A 319 -40.24 12.56 -23.25
C MET A 319 -38.96 11.81 -23.63
N ASN A 320 -38.94 11.12 -24.77
CA ASN A 320 -37.75 10.41 -25.25
C ASN A 320 -36.60 11.35 -25.64
N LYS A 321 -36.91 12.52 -26.24
CA LYS A 321 -35.89 13.55 -26.50
C LYS A 321 -35.31 14.10 -25.21
N LEU A 322 -36.14 14.34 -24.19
CA LEU A 322 -35.70 14.81 -22.88
C LEU A 322 -34.78 13.78 -22.21
N ASN A 323 -35.23 12.52 -22.14
CA ASN A 323 -34.51 11.41 -21.50
C ASN A 323 -33.14 11.16 -22.15
N ARG A 324 -33.08 11.18 -23.50
CA ARG A 324 -31.81 10.99 -24.22
C ARG A 324 -30.83 12.16 -24.01
N SER A 325 -31.33 13.39 -23.85
CA SER A 325 -30.51 14.56 -23.54
C SER A 325 -29.96 14.54 -22.11
N TRP A 326 -30.75 14.02 -21.16
CA TRP A 326 -30.39 13.94 -19.76
C TRP A 326 -29.31 12.86 -19.52
N TRP A 327 -29.48 11.67 -20.12
CA TRP A 327 -28.47 10.60 -20.08
C TRP A 327 -27.11 11.00 -20.67
N GLY A 328 -27.11 11.81 -21.73
CA GLY A 328 -25.88 12.35 -22.31
C GLY A 328 -25.10 13.28 -21.37
N ARG A 329 -25.81 14.11 -20.60
CA ARG A 329 -25.20 15.01 -19.60
C ARG A 329 -24.71 14.24 -18.37
N LEU A 330 -25.49 13.27 -17.90
CA LEU A 330 -25.12 12.41 -16.77
C LEU A 330 -23.86 11.57 -17.05
N ARG A 331 -23.74 11.05 -18.29
CA ARG A 331 -22.54 10.30 -18.73
C ARG A 331 -21.30 11.17 -18.86
N LYS A 332 -21.44 12.46 -19.21
CA LYS A 332 -20.32 13.43 -19.20
C LYS A 332 -19.91 13.80 -17.78
N ALA A 333 -20.86 13.99 -16.86
CA ALA A 333 -20.58 14.27 -15.46
C ALA A 333 -19.86 13.09 -14.77
N MET A 334 -20.29 11.84 -15.01
CA MET A 334 -19.62 10.65 -14.47
C MET A 334 -18.22 10.39 -15.04
N ARG A 335 -17.88 10.89 -16.24
CA ARG A 335 -16.52 10.76 -16.78
C ARG A 335 -15.52 11.73 -16.14
N HIS A 336 -15.97 12.87 -15.64
CA HIS A 336 -15.08 13.80 -14.93
C HIS A 336 -14.76 13.38 -13.49
N VAL A 337 -15.61 12.58 -12.86
CA VAL A 337 -15.39 12.08 -11.49
C VAL A 337 -14.44 10.87 -11.44
N ARG A 338 -14.16 10.22 -12.57
CA ARG A 338 -13.31 9.02 -12.64
C ARG A 338 -11.90 9.27 -13.19
N GLY A 339 -11.51 10.54 -13.34
CA GLY A 339 -10.23 10.97 -13.90
C GLY A 339 -9.50 12.02 -13.06
N SER A 340 -9.85 12.17 -11.77
CA SER A 340 -9.11 12.96 -10.78
C SER A 340 -8.62 12.06 -9.66
#